data_AF-W7DQQ1-F1
#
_entry.id   AF-W7DQQ1-F1
#
_cell.length_a   1.000
_cell.length_b   1.000
_cell.length_c   1.000
_cell.angle_alpha   90.00
_cell.angle_beta   90.00
_cell.angle_gamma   90.00
#
_symmetry.space_group_name_H-M   'P 1'
#
loop_
_entity.id
_entity.type
_entity.pdbx_description
1 polymer ?
#
loop_
_entity_poly.entity_id
_entity_poly.type
_entity_poly.pdbx_seq_one_letter_code
_entity_poly.pdbx_strand_id
1 'polypeptide(L)'
;MPRPAKAAKLSLLDGNKGKKNTQTLKKRAEQEQKMKLETDKLLPPSWLDKIGKEAFLFVVEELTKIELIGNADLHAIALYSDFYSQYLKYKRLVKAKGNWVGDKPNPFISKMDNAAKQMRAFGSDIGLSPQARARLAIKLAEGEGEPEWN
;
A
#
# COMPACT_ATOMS: atom_id res chain seq x y z
N MET A 1 2.09 -12.57 23.01
CA MET A 1 2.00 -11.13 22.64
C MET A 1 0.57 -10.65 22.85
N PRO A 2 0.33 -9.37 23.21
CA PRO A 2 -1.02 -8.82 23.33
C PRO A 2 -1.72 -8.83 21.96
N ARG A 3 -2.97 -9.31 21.90
CA ARG A 3 -3.80 -9.23 20.69
C ARG A 3 -4.17 -7.77 20.40
N PRO A 4 -4.16 -7.32 19.13
CA PRO A 4 -4.56 -5.97 18.79
C PRO A 4 -6.03 -5.75 19.14
N ALA A 5 -6.36 -4.53 19.57
CA ALA A 5 -7.71 -4.20 20.00
C ALA A 5 -8.66 -4.07 18.81
N LYS A 6 -9.72 -4.90 18.78
CA LYS A 6 -10.86 -4.84 17.85
C LYS A 6 -11.33 -3.40 17.60
N ALA A 7 -11.64 -3.08 16.33
CA ALA A 7 -12.12 -1.77 15.92
C ALA A 7 -13.33 -1.33 16.76
N ALA A 8 -13.37 -0.05 17.13
CA ALA A 8 -14.38 0.45 18.05
C ALA A 8 -15.77 0.47 17.40
N LYS A 9 -15.84 0.78 16.10
CA LYS A 9 -17.09 0.72 15.32
C LYS A 9 -17.68 -0.68 15.28
N LEU A 10 -16.85 -1.70 15.04
CA LEU A 10 -17.30 -3.10 15.03
C LEU A 10 -17.74 -3.56 16.42
N SER A 11 -17.00 -3.15 17.47
CA SER A 11 -17.37 -3.44 18.85
C SER A 11 -18.73 -2.84 19.26
N LEU A 12 -19.10 -1.68 18.70
CA LEU A 12 -20.42 -1.07 18.91
C LEU A 12 -21.53 -1.82 18.14
N LEU A 13 -21.26 -2.27 16.91
CA LEU A 13 -22.20 -3.04 16.09
C LEU A 13 -22.49 -4.42 16.71
N ASP A 14 -21.48 -5.06 17.29
CA ASP A 14 -21.64 -6.35 17.99
C ASP A 14 -22.28 -6.24 19.38
N GLY A 15 -22.84 -5.08 19.73
CA GLY A 15 -23.52 -4.87 21.02
C GLY A 15 -22.57 -4.77 22.22
N ASN A 16 -21.29 -4.43 22.01
CA ASN A 16 -20.30 -4.25 23.07
C ASN A 16 -20.16 -5.48 23.98
N LYS A 17 -19.99 -6.68 23.40
CA LYS A 17 -19.79 -7.95 24.13
C LYS A 17 -18.69 -7.87 25.20
N GLY A 18 -17.66 -7.07 24.95
CA GLY A 18 -16.55 -6.83 25.89
C GLY A 18 -16.88 -5.89 27.06
N LYS A 19 -18.13 -5.43 27.21
CA LYS A 19 -18.62 -4.53 28.27
C LYS A 19 -17.71 -3.32 28.50
N LYS A 20 -17.12 -2.78 27.43
CA LYS A 20 -16.24 -1.60 27.50
C LYS A 20 -17.09 -0.34 27.71
N ASN A 21 -16.48 0.75 28.15
CA ASN A 21 -17.21 2.01 28.29
C ASN A 21 -17.73 2.49 26.92
N THR A 22 -19.04 2.61 26.79
CA THR A 22 -19.71 2.95 25.52
C THR A 22 -19.34 4.36 25.03
N GLN A 23 -19.07 5.32 25.92
CA GLN A 23 -18.65 6.67 25.52
C GLN A 23 -17.24 6.68 24.93
N THR A 24 -16.31 5.91 25.51
CA THR A 24 -14.94 5.82 24.97
C THR A 24 -14.92 5.05 23.66
N LEU A 25 -15.75 4.02 23.51
CA LEU A 25 -15.94 3.32 22.24
C LEU A 25 -16.51 4.23 21.15
N LYS A 26 -17.55 5.04 21.44
CA LYS A 26 -18.10 6.00 20.48
C LYS A 26 -17.06 7.04 20.04
N LYS A 27 -16.35 7.65 21.00
CA LYS A 27 -15.24 8.59 20.69
C LYS A 27 -14.17 7.94 19.82
N ARG A 28 -13.79 6.69 20.13
CA ARG A 28 -12.80 5.97 19.33
C ARG A 28 -13.33 5.62 17.94
N ALA A 29 -14.59 5.23 17.79
CA ALA A 29 -15.21 4.97 16.49
C ALA A 29 -15.29 6.24 15.63
N GLU A 30 -15.61 7.39 16.24
CA GLU A 30 -15.56 8.69 15.58
C GLU A 30 -14.13 9.07 15.16
N GLN A 31 -13.12 8.79 15.99
CA GLN A 31 -11.73 9.01 15.65
C GLN A 31 -11.24 8.07 14.54
N GLU A 32 -11.62 6.80 14.57
CA GLU A 32 -11.34 5.83 13.50
C GLU A 32 -11.98 6.27 12.18
N GLN A 33 -13.20 6.82 12.22
CA GLN A 33 -13.88 7.36 11.05
C GLN A 33 -13.21 8.65 10.54
N LYS A 34 -12.75 9.53 11.43
CA LYS A 34 -11.95 10.73 11.07
C LYS A 34 -10.56 10.39 10.53
N MET A 35 -10.05 9.20 10.83
CA MET A 35 -8.80 8.69 10.27
C MET A 35 -8.96 8.06 8.88
N LYS A 36 -10.19 7.94 8.34
CA LYS A 36 -10.34 7.64 6.92
C LYS A 36 -9.75 8.79 6.12
N LEU A 37 -8.76 8.47 5.31
CA LEU A 37 -8.12 9.44 4.44
C LEU A 37 -9.03 9.67 3.23
N GLU A 38 -9.24 10.94 2.89
CA GLU A 38 -9.88 11.34 1.64
C GLU A 38 -9.07 10.81 0.44
N THR A 39 -9.72 10.61 -0.71
CA THR A 39 -9.10 10.07 -1.94
C THR A 39 -9.20 11.04 -3.13
N ASP A 40 -9.74 12.24 -2.92
CA ASP A 40 -10.04 13.24 -3.94
C ASP A 40 -8.81 13.82 -4.66
N LYS A 41 -7.60 13.63 -4.12
CA LYS A 41 -6.35 14.19 -4.65
C LYS A 41 -5.45 13.16 -5.30
N LEU A 42 -5.89 11.90 -5.43
CA LEU A 42 -5.11 10.82 -6.02
C LEU A 42 -5.01 10.93 -7.55
N LEU A 43 -4.27 11.95 -7.99
CA LEU A 43 -3.97 12.22 -9.40
C LEU A 43 -2.48 12.01 -9.67
N PRO A 44 -2.13 11.45 -10.84
CA PRO A 44 -0.73 11.22 -11.19
C PRO A 44 0.01 12.55 -11.31
N PRO A 45 1.16 12.74 -10.63
CA PRO A 45 1.94 13.96 -10.75
C PRO A 45 2.40 14.26 -12.18
N SER A 46 2.55 15.54 -12.51
CA SER A 46 2.92 16.00 -13.85
C SER A 46 4.29 15.50 -14.31
N TRP A 47 5.21 15.29 -13.37
CA TRP A 47 6.58 14.84 -13.60
C TRP A 47 6.70 13.34 -13.92
N LEU A 48 5.65 12.54 -13.74
CA LEU A 48 5.65 11.15 -14.19
C LEU A 48 5.64 11.08 -15.72
N ASP A 49 6.43 10.16 -16.27
CA ASP A 49 6.34 9.83 -17.68
C ASP A 49 5.09 9.01 -17.99
N LYS A 50 4.84 8.72 -19.26
CA LYS A 50 3.64 8.00 -19.70
C LYS A 50 3.46 6.66 -18.97
N ILE A 51 4.54 5.88 -18.84
CA ILE A 51 4.52 4.56 -18.21
C ILE A 51 4.27 4.70 -16.70
N GLY A 52 4.90 5.67 -16.06
CA GLY A 52 4.68 5.99 -14.64
C GLY A 52 3.24 6.40 -14.38
N LYS A 53 2.62 7.22 -15.25
CA LYS A 53 1.21 7.61 -15.12
C LYS A 53 0.27 6.41 -15.24
N GLU A 54 0.50 5.52 -16.20
CA GLU A 54 -0.28 4.28 -16.36
C GLU A 54 -0.16 3.39 -15.11
N ALA A 55 1.06 3.20 -14.59
CA ALA A 55 1.28 2.43 -13.37
C ALA A 55 0.64 3.08 -12.13
N PHE A 56 0.68 4.41 -12.02
CA PHE A 56 0.04 5.17 -10.94
C PHE A 56 -1.47 4.94 -10.94
N LEU A 57 -2.12 5.14 -12.10
CA LEU A 57 -3.56 4.98 -12.23
C LEU A 57 -3.99 3.54 -11.92
N PHE A 58 -3.23 2.54 -12.40
CA PHE A 58 -3.48 1.14 -12.09
C PHE A 58 -3.42 0.87 -10.58
N VAL A 59 -2.38 1.34 -9.89
CA VAL A 59 -2.23 1.13 -8.44
C VAL A 59 -3.33 1.84 -7.66
N VAL A 60 -3.66 3.09 -8.01
CA VAL A 60 -4.76 3.82 -7.38
C VAL A 60 -6.08 3.08 -7.57
N GLU A 61 -6.40 2.66 -8.79
CA GLU A 61 -7.64 1.95 -9.08
C GLU A 61 -7.79 0.68 -8.24
N GLU A 62 -6.76 -0.17 -8.20
CA GLU A 62 -6.80 -1.44 -7.48
C GLU A 62 -6.87 -1.26 -5.95
N LEU A 63 -6.17 -0.27 -5.41
CA LEU A 63 -6.11 -0.06 -3.97
C LEU A 63 -7.31 0.75 -3.43
N THR A 64 -7.92 1.61 -4.26
CA THR A 64 -9.17 2.29 -3.89
C THR A 64 -10.35 1.32 -3.81
N LYS A 65 -10.39 0.25 -4.63
CA LYS A 65 -11.45 -0.80 -4.57
C LYS A 65 -11.57 -1.47 -3.19
N ILE A 66 -10.48 -1.48 -2.43
CA ILE A 66 -10.41 -2.11 -1.10
C ILE A 66 -10.25 -1.09 0.04
N GLU A 67 -10.50 0.20 -0.23
CA GLU A 67 -10.35 1.31 0.72
C GLU A 67 -8.99 1.32 1.46
N LEU A 68 -7.90 0.90 0.79
CA LEU A 68 -6.60 0.72 1.45
C LEU A 68 -5.71 1.97 1.44
N ILE A 69 -5.96 2.90 0.52
CA ILE A 69 -5.13 4.10 0.33
C ILE A 69 -5.95 5.37 0.46
N GLY A 70 -5.27 6.46 0.77
CA GLY A 70 -5.82 7.82 0.61
C GLY A 70 -4.76 8.84 0.23
N ASN A 71 -5.12 10.12 0.30
CA ASN A 71 -4.30 11.22 -0.19
C ASN A 71 -2.90 11.28 0.45
N ALA A 72 -2.72 10.74 1.66
CA ALA A 72 -1.41 10.68 2.31
C ALA A 72 -0.43 9.74 1.58
N ASP A 73 -0.94 8.75 0.84
CA ASP A 73 -0.14 7.76 0.12
C ASP A 73 0.32 8.23 -1.25
N LEU A 74 -0.16 9.39 -1.72
CA LEU A 74 0.08 9.92 -3.07
C LEU A 74 1.55 9.89 -3.47
N HIS A 75 2.44 10.36 -2.59
CA HIS A 75 3.87 10.42 -2.89
C HIS A 75 4.51 9.04 -2.95
N ALA A 76 4.10 8.10 -2.10
CA ALA A 76 4.60 6.73 -2.13
C ALA A 76 4.16 6.00 -3.41
N ILE A 77 2.90 6.18 -3.82
CA ILE A 77 2.38 5.63 -5.08
C ILE A 77 3.12 6.25 -6.27
N ALA A 78 3.31 7.58 -6.28
CA ALA A 78 4.02 8.26 -7.36
C ALA A 78 5.47 7.79 -7.49
N LEU A 79 6.19 7.65 -6.38
CA LEU A 79 7.57 7.14 -6.39
C LEU A 79 7.63 5.68 -6.84
N TYR A 80 6.72 4.83 -6.37
CA TYR A 80 6.59 3.45 -6.84
C TYR A 80 6.45 3.40 -8.37
N SER A 81 5.54 4.19 -8.91
CA SER A 81 5.23 4.24 -10.35
C SER A 81 6.39 4.78 -11.18
N ASP A 82 7.13 5.76 -10.67
CA ASP A 82 8.34 6.27 -11.31
C ASP A 82 9.43 5.18 -11.38
N PHE A 83 9.69 4.50 -10.26
CA PHE A 83 10.67 3.42 -10.24
C PHE A 83 10.26 2.23 -11.13
N TYR A 84 8.96 1.97 -11.28
CA TYR A 84 8.46 1.01 -12.27
C TYR A 84 8.83 1.41 -13.71
N SER A 85 8.58 2.66 -14.09
CA SER A 85 8.98 3.14 -15.42
C SER A 85 10.50 3.08 -15.61
N GLN A 86 11.27 3.55 -14.62
CA GLN A 86 12.74 3.48 -14.66
C GLN A 86 13.24 2.04 -14.79
N TYR A 87 12.67 1.08 -14.07
CA TYR A 87 13.02 -0.33 -14.17
C TYR A 87 12.84 -0.84 -15.60
N LEU A 88 11.69 -0.56 -16.24
CA LEU A 88 11.45 -0.97 -17.62
C LEU A 88 12.42 -0.29 -18.60
N LYS A 89 12.74 0.99 -18.38
CA LYS A 89 13.74 1.73 -19.17
C LYS A 89 15.12 1.08 -19.06
N TYR A 90 15.59 0.79 -17.85
CA TYR A 90 16.89 0.15 -17.64
C TYR A 90 16.91 -1.27 -18.19
N LYS A 91 15.83 -2.04 -18.05
CA LYS A 91 15.70 -3.39 -18.64
C LYS A 91 15.86 -3.37 -20.16
N ARG A 92 15.25 -2.40 -20.85
CA ARG A 92 15.41 -2.21 -22.30
C ARG A 92 16.86 -1.87 -22.67
N LEU A 93 17.52 -1.01 -21.88
CA LEU A 93 18.93 -0.63 -22.09
C LEU A 93 19.90 -1.79 -21.84
N VAL A 94 19.64 -2.62 -20.82
CA VAL A 94 20.40 -3.86 -20.57
C VAL A 94 20.23 -4.81 -21.74
N LYS A 95 18.99 -5.02 -22.22
CA LYS A 95 18.72 -5.87 -23.37
C LYS A 95 19.44 -5.38 -24.64
N ALA A 96 19.46 -4.08 -24.88
CA ALA A 96 20.06 -3.49 -26.07
C ALA A 96 21.60 -3.52 -26.06
N LYS A 97 22.22 -3.29 -24.90
CA LYS A 97 23.68 -3.23 -24.76
C LYS A 97 24.34 -4.55 -24.37
N GLY A 98 23.55 -5.56 -23.99
CA GLY A 98 24.04 -6.80 -23.41
C GLY A 98 24.46 -6.63 -21.95
N ASN A 99 24.91 -7.74 -21.34
CA ASN A 99 25.28 -7.78 -19.92
C ASN A 99 26.65 -7.13 -19.64
N TRP A 100 27.47 -6.93 -20.67
CA TRP A 100 28.84 -6.44 -20.59
C TRP A 100 29.04 -5.28 -21.55
N VAL A 101 29.75 -4.25 -21.11
CA VAL A 101 30.15 -3.10 -21.93
C VAL A 101 31.67 -2.98 -21.81
N GLY A 102 32.39 -3.51 -22.81
CA GLY A 102 33.80 -3.84 -22.66
C GLY A 102 34.00 -4.88 -21.56
N ASP A 103 35.01 -4.69 -20.72
CA ASP A 103 35.35 -5.61 -19.62
C ASP A 103 34.54 -5.37 -18.33
N LYS A 104 33.57 -4.44 -18.36
CA LYS A 104 32.77 -4.06 -17.19
C LYS A 104 31.32 -4.53 -17.33
N PRO A 105 30.66 -4.91 -16.23
CA PRO A 105 29.23 -5.15 -16.24
C PRO A 105 28.47 -3.91 -16.71
N ASN A 106 27.37 -4.12 -17.43
CA ASN A 106 26.55 -3.03 -17.91
C ASN A 106 26.03 -2.18 -16.72
N PRO A 107 26.33 -0.85 -16.69
CA PRO A 107 25.99 0.00 -15.55
C PRO A 107 24.49 0.16 -15.33
N PHE A 108 23.65 -0.20 -16.31
CA PHE A 108 22.20 -0.20 -16.13
C PHE A 108 21.69 -1.39 -15.32
N ILE A 109 22.50 -2.44 -15.11
CA ILE A 109 22.12 -3.57 -14.25
C ILE A 109 21.97 -3.10 -12.81
N SER A 110 22.94 -2.35 -12.28
CA SER A 110 22.86 -1.82 -10.90
C SER A 110 21.74 -0.80 -10.73
N LYS A 111 21.48 0.03 -11.74
CA LYS A 111 20.34 0.97 -11.74
C LYS A 111 18.99 0.24 -11.77
N MET A 112 18.89 -0.82 -12.56
CA MET A 112 17.71 -1.68 -12.61
C MET A 112 17.47 -2.39 -11.27
N ASP A 113 18.51 -2.90 -10.62
CA ASP A 113 18.43 -3.50 -9.29
C ASP A 113 18.00 -2.48 -8.23
N ASN A 114 18.55 -1.27 -8.25
CA ASN A 114 18.11 -0.20 -7.37
C ASN A 114 16.62 0.15 -7.59
N ALA A 115 16.18 0.31 -8.83
CA ALA A 115 14.78 0.57 -9.14
C ALA A 115 13.86 -0.54 -8.58
N ALA A 116 14.23 -1.81 -8.74
CA ALA A 116 13.49 -2.94 -8.19
C ALA A 116 13.43 -2.93 -6.65
N LYS A 117 14.52 -2.53 -5.98
CA LYS A 117 14.58 -2.39 -4.52
C LYS A 117 13.66 -1.27 -4.03
N GLN A 118 13.70 -0.11 -4.68
CA GLN A 118 12.83 1.01 -4.33
C GLN A 118 11.35 0.68 -4.57
N MET A 119 11.01 0.03 -5.70
CA MET A 119 9.66 -0.49 -5.94
C MET A 119 9.19 -1.44 -4.82
N ARG A 120 10.06 -2.33 -4.35
CA ARG A 120 9.70 -3.24 -3.24
C ARG A 120 9.45 -2.48 -1.94
N ALA A 121 10.26 -1.46 -1.64
CA ALA A 121 10.10 -0.64 -0.44
C ALA A 121 8.77 0.13 -0.47
N PHE A 122 8.56 0.99 -1.46
CA PHE A 122 7.32 1.76 -1.58
C PHE A 122 6.09 0.85 -1.75
N GLY A 123 6.21 -0.24 -2.51
CA GLY A 123 5.15 -1.23 -2.65
C GLY A 123 4.78 -1.94 -1.34
N SER A 124 5.74 -2.08 -0.41
CA SER A 124 5.43 -2.56 0.94
C SER A 124 4.68 -1.52 1.75
N ASP A 125 5.06 -0.25 1.64
CA ASP A 125 4.44 0.86 2.38
C ASP A 125 2.97 1.03 1.99
N ILE A 126 2.64 0.92 0.71
CA ILE A 126 1.26 1.05 0.19
C ILE A 126 0.48 -0.28 0.12
N GLY A 127 1.02 -1.35 0.71
CA GLY A 127 0.26 -2.59 0.88
C GLY A 127 0.20 -3.55 -0.32
N LEU A 128 1.02 -3.35 -1.37
CA LEU A 128 1.01 -4.21 -2.57
C LEU A 128 1.68 -5.58 -2.36
N SER A 129 2.43 -5.80 -1.28
CA SER A 129 3.07 -7.09 -1.04
C SER A 129 2.08 -8.12 -0.45
N PRO A 130 2.18 -9.43 -0.77
CA PRO A 130 1.38 -10.48 -0.14
C PRO A 130 1.45 -10.45 1.39
N GLN A 131 2.62 -10.15 1.95
CA GLN A 131 2.79 -10.01 3.40
C GLN A 131 2.03 -8.80 3.95
N ALA A 132 2.05 -7.66 3.26
CA ALA A 132 1.29 -6.49 3.68
C ALA A 132 -0.22 -6.77 3.60
N ARG A 133 -0.69 -7.43 2.53
CA ARG A 133 -2.08 -7.87 2.40
C ARG A 133 -2.48 -8.88 3.48
N ALA A 134 -1.62 -9.85 3.79
CA ALA A 134 -1.87 -10.80 4.88
C ALA A 134 -1.95 -10.09 6.24
N ARG A 135 -1.06 -9.12 6.52
CA ARG A 135 -1.14 -8.30 7.74
C ARG A 135 -2.44 -7.50 7.82
N LEU A 136 -2.93 -6.98 6.69
CA LEU A 136 -4.20 -6.26 6.62
C LEU A 136 -5.39 -7.20 6.82
N ALA A 137 -5.39 -8.36 6.15
CA ALA A 137 -6.42 -9.38 6.30
C ALA A 137 -6.51 -9.90 7.75
N ILE A 138 -5.37 -10.16 8.40
CA ILE A 138 -5.33 -10.54 9.82
C ILE A 138 -5.95 -9.44 10.69
N LYS A 139 -5.59 -8.16 10.47
CA LYS A 139 -6.19 -7.04 11.22
C LYS A 139 -7.71 -6.93 11.02
N LEU A 140 -8.21 -7.20 9.81
CA LEU A 140 -9.64 -7.20 9.50
C LEU A 140 -10.35 -8.38 10.18
N ALA A 141 -9.81 -9.59 10.07
CA ALA A 141 -10.36 -10.80 10.68
C ALA A 141 -10.32 -10.79 12.22
N GLU A 142 -9.26 -10.26 12.83
CA GLU A 142 -9.20 -10.06 14.29
C GLU A 142 -10.19 -8.98 14.78
N GLY A 143 -10.61 -8.09 13.87
CA GLY A 143 -11.75 -7.21 14.07
C GLY A 143 -13.06 -7.98 14.13
N GLU A 144 -13.29 -8.90 13.20
CA GLU A 144 -14.47 -9.78 13.11
C GLU A 144 -14.40 -10.94 14.10
N GLY A 145 -14.40 -10.65 15.41
CA GLY A 145 -14.47 -11.69 16.44
C GLY A 145 -15.50 -12.78 16.12
N GLU A 146 -15.02 -14.02 16.00
CA GLU A 146 -15.80 -15.21 15.70
C GLU A 146 -17.06 -15.30 16.58
N PRO A 147 -18.22 -15.70 16.03
CA PRO A 147 -19.35 -16.07 16.86
C PRO A 147 -18.96 -17.34 17.61
N GLU A 148 -18.67 -17.21 18.91
CA GLU A 148 -18.71 -18.34 19.84
C GLU A 148 -20.11 -18.94 19.75
N TRP A 149 -20.22 -20.09 19.09
CA TRP A 149 -21.36 -20.98 19.25
C TRP A 149 -21.26 -21.59 20.64
N ASN A 150 -22.15 -21.15 21.55
CA ASN A 150 -22.45 -21.87 22.78
C ASN A 150 -23.35 -23.08 22.48
#